data_AF-A0A7S2K1D7-F1
#
_entry.id   AF-A0A7S2K1D7-F1
#
_cell.length_a   1.000
_cell.length_b   1.000
_cell.length_c   1.000
_cell.angle_alpha   90.00
_cell.angle_beta   90.00
_cell.angle_gamma   90.00
#
_symmetry.space_group_name_H-M   'P 1'
#
loop_
_entity.id
_entity.type
_entity.pdbx_description
1 polymer ?
#
loop_
_entity_poly.entity_id
_entity_poly.type
_entity_poly.pdbx_seq_one_letter_code
_entity_poly.pdbx_strand_id
1 'polypeptide(L)'
;DALQYAAEPLQSDREVVLEAMRQSGLALGFAAKKLQRDREVVLAAVRQSGQALGLAAEALQMDREVVLEAVQQHGLALEYADDVLCQDREVVLAAVRQNGHALEHAAQPFQRDR
;
A
#
# COMPACT_ATOMS: atom_id res chain seq x y z
N ASP A 1 12.43 -8.16 -10.05
CA ASP A 1 11.18 -8.37 -10.79
C ASP A 1 11.48 -8.30 -12.28
N ALA A 2 10.81 -9.09 -13.14
CA ALA A 2 11.04 -9.03 -14.59
C ALA A 2 10.59 -7.67 -15.18
N LEU A 3 9.59 -7.03 -14.56
CA LEU A 3 9.05 -5.75 -14.99
C LEU A 3 10.07 -4.59 -14.89
N GLN A 4 11.03 -4.69 -13.97
CA GLN A 4 12.09 -3.68 -13.78
C GLN A 4 12.96 -3.46 -15.02
N TYR A 5 13.15 -4.50 -15.84
CA TYR A 5 13.98 -4.45 -17.05
C TYR A 5 13.15 -4.29 -18.34
N ALA A 6 11.83 -4.22 -18.22
CA ALA A 6 10.95 -4.05 -19.36
C ALA A 6 11.02 -2.63 -19.91
N ALA A 7 10.81 -2.47 -21.22
CA ALA A 7 10.75 -1.16 -21.86
C ALA A 7 9.56 -0.34 -21.32
N GLU A 8 9.65 1.00 -21.39
CA GLU A 8 8.60 1.92 -20.90
C GLU A 8 7.17 1.59 -21.38
N PRO A 9 6.95 1.16 -22.64
CA PRO A 9 5.61 0.77 -23.08
C PRO A 9 5.04 -0.40 -22.28
N LEU A 10 5.88 -1.37 -21.89
CA LEU A 10 5.46 -2.55 -21.12
C LEU A 10 5.24 -2.21 -19.63
N GLN A 11 6.03 -1.30 -19.06
CA GLN A 11 5.78 -0.75 -17.72
C GLN A 11 4.47 0.06 -17.66
N SER A 12 4.00 0.53 -18.81
CA SER A 12 2.75 1.28 -18.99
C SER A 12 1.57 0.40 -19.40
N ASP A 13 1.82 -0.86 -19.72
CA ASP A 13 0.81 -1.82 -20.14
C ASP A 13 0.16 -2.43 -18.89
N ARG A 14 -1.15 -2.21 -18.75
CA ARG A 14 -1.89 -2.62 -17.56
C ARG A 14 -1.91 -4.14 -17.39
N GLU A 15 -2.05 -4.89 -18.48
CA GLU A 15 -2.12 -6.35 -18.40
C GLU A 15 -0.78 -6.95 -17.99
N VAL A 16 0.31 -6.46 -18.60
CA VAL A 16 1.68 -6.89 -18.26
C VAL A 16 2.01 -6.58 -16.81
N VAL A 17 1.66 -5.38 -16.34
CA VAL A 17 1.88 -4.97 -14.95
C VAL A 17 1.05 -5.81 -13.98
N LEU A 18 -0.23 -6.04 -14.27
CA LEU A 18 -1.10 -6.87 -13.42
C LEU A 18 -0.61 -8.32 -13.36
N GLU A 19 -0.09 -8.88 -14.46
CA GLU A 19 0.48 -10.22 -14.47
C GLU A 19 1.75 -10.30 -13.61
N ALA A 20 2.64 -9.31 -13.70
CA ALA A 20 3.81 -9.23 -12.82
C ALA A 20 3.39 -9.13 -11.34
N MET A 21 2.33 -8.37 -11.06
CA MET A 21 1.80 -8.18 -9.71
C MET A 21 1.19 -9.44 -9.09
N ARG A 22 0.73 -10.40 -9.90
CA ARG A 22 0.30 -11.72 -9.39
C ARG A 22 1.45 -12.46 -8.71
N GLN A 23 2.68 -12.28 -9.19
CA GLN A 23 3.87 -12.88 -8.60
C GLN A 23 4.42 -12.03 -7.45
N SER A 24 4.39 -10.70 -7.58
CA SER A 24 4.88 -9.77 -6.57
C SER A 24 4.13 -8.44 -6.62
N GLY A 25 3.35 -8.10 -5.60
CA GLY A 25 2.61 -6.84 -5.50
C GLY A 25 3.54 -5.62 -5.49
N LEU A 26 4.81 -5.82 -5.13
CA LEU A 26 5.86 -4.79 -5.20
C LEU A 26 6.26 -4.45 -6.65
N ALA A 27 5.84 -5.24 -7.64
CA ALA A 27 6.03 -4.93 -9.06
C ALA A 27 5.40 -3.57 -9.44
N LEU A 28 4.42 -3.08 -8.68
CA LEU A 28 3.85 -1.74 -8.81
C LEU A 28 4.91 -0.64 -8.83
N GLY A 29 6.03 -0.83 -8.12
CA GLY A 29 7.14 0.13 -8.06
C GLY A 29 7.84 0.35 -9.40
N PHE A 30 7.75 -0.62 -10.30
CA PHE A 30 8.31 -0.56 -11.67
C PHE A 30 7.27 -0.17 -12.72
N ALA A 31 5.99 -0.09 -12.34
CA ALA A 31 4.93 0.36 -13.23
C ALA A 31 5.05 1.87 -13.51
N ALA A 32 4.53 2.30 -14.66
CA ALA A 32 4.46 3.72 -14.99
C ALA A 32 3.66 4.50 -13.94
N LYS A 33 4.01 5.77 -13.73
CA LYS A 33 3.35 6.65 -12.73
C LYS A 33 1.83 6.74 -12.87
N LYS A 34 1.30 6.59 -14.09
CA LYS A 34 -0.15 6.54 -14.33
C LYS A 34 -0.82 5.34 -13.64
N LEU A 35 -0.15 4.19 -13.58
CA LEU A 35 -0.66 2.96 -12.97
C LEU A 35 -0.47 2.97 -11.45
N GLN A 36 0.57 3.62 -10.94
CA GLN A 36 0.74 3.89 -9.50
C GLN A 36 -0.34 4.84 -8.93
N ARG A 37 -1.06 5.55 -9.81
CA ARG A 37 -2.22 6.41 -9.49
C ARG A 37 -3.55 5.74 -9.79
N ASP A 38 -3.53 4.58 -10.43
CA ASP A 38 -4.74 3.84 -10.78
C ASP A 38 -5.18 3.04 -9.57
N ARG A 39 -6.31 3.46 -8.99
CA ARG A 39 -6.85 2.89 -7.76
C ARG A 39 -7.04 1.37 -7.84
N GLU A 40 -7.54 0.86 -8.96
CA GLU A 40 -7.79 -0.57 -9.11
C GLU A 40 -6.50 -1.38 -9.19
N VAL A 41 -5.49 -0.84 -9.88
CA VAL A 41 -4.17 -1.45 -9.95
C VAL A 41 -3.53 -1.45 -8.57
N VAL A 42 -3.54 -0.32 -7.86
CA VAL A 42 -2.99 -0.25 -6.49
C VAL A 42 -3.71 -1.19 -5.54
N LEU A 43 -5.05 -1.28 -5.59
CA LEU A 43 -5.79 -2.25 -4.77
C LEU A 43 -5.37 -3.69 -5.08
N ALA A 44 -5.15 -4.04 -6.35
CA ALA A 44 -4.63 -5.36 -6.71
C ALA A 44 -3.22 -5.59 -6.13
N ALA A 45 -2.36 -4.56 -6.12
CA ALA A 45 -1.02 -4.62 -5.53
C ALA A 45 -1.07 -4.88 -4.03
N VAL A 46 -1.89 -4.07 -3.36
CA VAL A 46 -2.04 -4.05 -1.90
C VAL A 46 -2.65 -5.34 -1.38
N ARG A 47 -3.64 -5.90 -2.09
CA ARG A 47 -4.22 -7.21 -1.75
C ARG A 47 -3.22 -8.35 -1.85
N GLN A 48 -2.21 -8.22 -2.71
CA GLN A 48 -1.13 -9.19 -2.81
C GLN A 48 -0.05 -8.95 -1.74
N SER A 49 0.33 -7.69 -1.52
CA SER A 49 1.30 -7.27 -0.51
C SER A 49 0.92 -5.89 0.03
N GLY A 50 0.57 -5.81 1.31
CA GLY A 50 0.19 -4.55 1.95
C GLY A 50 1.27 -3.46 1.88
N GLN A 51 2.54 -3.86 1.77
CA GLN A 51 3.68 -2.94 1.58
C GLN A 51 3.62 -2.17 0.25
N ALA A 52 2.85 -2.64 -0.73
CA ALA A 52 2.67 -1.94 -2.00
C ALA A 52 2.01 -0.56 -1.84
N LEU A 53 1.38 -0.26 -0.69
CA LEU A 53 0.87 1.07 -0.37
C LEU A 53 1.96 2.15 -0.46
N GLY A 54 3.18 1.86 -0.03
CA GLY A 54 4.32 2.78 -0.12
C GLY A 54 4.76 3.09 -1.57
N LEU A 55 4.30 2.30 -2.55
CA LEU A 55 4.58 2.49 -3.98
C LEU A 55 3.43 3.20 -4.71
N ALA A 56 2.28 3.34 -4.06
CA ALA A 56 1.15 4.07 -4.58
C ALA A 56 1.43 5.58 -4.58
N ALA A 57 0.70 6.33 -5.40
CA ALA A 57 0.73 7.78 -5.29
C ALA A 57 0.13 8.26 -3.96
N GLU A 58 0.60 9.40 -3.46
CA GLU A 58 0.17 10.02 -2.20
C GLU A 58 -1.36 10.12 -2.07
N ALA A 59 -2.07 10.44 -3.16
CA ALA A 59 -3.53 10.51 -3.17
C ALA A 59 -4.21 9.18 -2.79
N LEU A 60 -3.58 8.04 -3.07
CA LEU A 60 -4.07 6.71 -2.71
C LEU A 60 -3.57 6.25 -1.33
N GLN A 61 -2.50 6.84 -0.82
CA GLN A 61 -2.09 6.70 0.59
C GLN A 61 -3.04 7.42 1.55
N MET A 62 -3.84 8.35 1.02
CA MET A 62 -4.94 9.03 1.72
C MET A 62 -6.31 8.36 1.45
N ASP A 63 -6.37 7.35 0.58
CA ASP A 63 -7.61 6.63 0.31
C ASP A 63 -7.82 5.60 1.41
N ARG A 64 -8.81 5.86 2.25
CA ARG A 64 -9.15 5.04 3.40
C ARG A 64 -9.36 3.57 3.06
N GLU A 65 -10.01 3.24 1.94
CA GLU A 65 -10.26 1.84 1.58
C GLU A 65 -8.95 1.15 1.17
N VAL A 66 -8.10 1.84 0.41
CA VAL A 66 -6.80 1.31 -0.01
C VAL A 66 -5.90 1.07 1.21
N VAL A 67 -5.83 2.02 2.14
CA VAL A 67 -5.04 1.88 3.36
C VAL A 67 -5.59 0.77 4.25
N LEU A 68 -6.91 0.68 4.40
CA LEU A 68 -7.54 -0.35 5.22
C LEU A 68 -7.23 -1.76 4.68
N GLU A 69 -7.29 -1.95 3.37
CA GLU A 69 -6.86 -3.20 2.72
C GLU A 69 -5.37 -3.47 2.97
N ALA A 70 -4.52 -2.43 2.89
CA ALA A 70 -3.07 -2.56 3.10
C ALA A 70 -2.73 -3.03 4.51
N VAL A 71 -3.31 -2.40 5.53
CA VAL A 71 -3.03 -2.75 6.92
C VAL A 71 -3.60 -4.11 7.32
N GLN A 72 -4.67 -4.56 6.66
CA GLN A 72 -5.19 -5.92 6.83
C GLN A 72 -4.25 -6.98 6.27
N GLN A 73 -3.52 -6.68 5.18
CA GLN A 73 -2.52 -7.59 4.62
C GLN A 73 -1.16 -7.48 5.35
N HIS A 74 -0.75 -6.26 5.71
CA HIS A 74 0.50 -5.97 6.38
C HIS A 74 0.33 -4.79 7.36
N GLY A 75 0.25 -5.05 8.66
CA GLY A 75 -0.09 -4.04 9.67
C GLY A 75 0.88 -2.87 9.72
N LEU A 76 2.17 -3.11 9.43
CA LEU A 76 3.17 -2.04 9.34
C LEU A 76 2.97 -1.13 8.13
N ALA A 77 2.12 -1.50 7.16
CA ALA A 77 1.78 -0.63 6.04
C ALA A 77 1.10 0.68 6.50
N LEU A 78 0.66 0.75 7.76
CA LEU A 78 0.21 1.98 8.40
C LEU A 78 1.28 3.09 8.32
N GLU A 79 2.57 2.74 8.27
CA GLU A 79 3.67 3.71 8.11
C GLU A 79 3.60 4.53 6.81
N TYR A 80 2.91 4.03 5.79
CA TYR A 80 2.73 4.70 4.50
C TYR A 80 1.41 5.47 4.41
N ALA A 81 0.53 5.34 5.39
CA ALA A 81 -0.72 6.09 5.43
C ALA A 81 -0.44 7.56 5.79
N ASP A 82 -1.33 8.46 5.40
CA ASP A 82 -1.23 9.86 5.81
C ASP A 82 -1.58 10.04 7.29
N ASP A 83 -1.19 11.19 7.85
CA ASP A 83 -1.39 11.51 9.27
C ASP A 83 -2.85 11.43 9.72
N VAL A 84 -3.82 11.70 8.83
CA VAL A 84 -5.25 11.60 9.13
C VAL A 84 -5.66 10.15 9.32
N LEU A 85 -5.22 9.24 8.43
CA LEU A 85 -5.55 7.82 8.53
C LEU A 85 -4.76 7.11 9.63
N CYS A 86 -3.58 7.60 10.00
CA CYS A 86 -2.85 7.18 11.22
C CYS A 86 -3.58 7.55 12.52
N GLN A 87 -4.62 8.39 12.45
CA GLN A 87 -5.53 8.72 13.55
C GLN A 87 -6.91 8.05 13.42
N ASP A 88 -7.22 7.45 12.27
CA ASP A 88 -8.48 6.73 12.09
C ASP A 88 -8.46 5.47 12.95
N ARG A 89 -9.35 5.46 13.95
CA ARG A 89 -9.43 4.40 14.95
C ARG A 89 -9.65 3.03 14.32
N GLU A 90 -10.42 2.92 13.24
CA GLU A 90 -10.69 1.64 12.58
C GLU A 90 -9.45 1.15 11.84
N VAL A 91 -8.78 2.03 11.10
CA VAL A 91 -7.55 1.72 10.36
C VAL A 91 -6.44 1.30 11.33
N VAL A 92 -6.19 2.09 12.37
CA VAL A 92 -5.18 1.80 13.40
C VAL A 92 -5.50 0.47 14.10
N LEU A 93 -6.76 0.23 14.45
CA LEU A 93 -7.14 -1.01 15.12
C LEU A 93 -6.96 -2.23 14.20
N ALA A 94 -7.28 -2.10 12.91
CA ALA A 94 -7.02 -3.15 11.92
C ALA A 94 -5.52 -3.44 11.81
N ALA A 95 -4.69 -2.39 11.71
CA ALA A 95 -3.24 -2.50 11.65
C ALA A 95 -2.65 -3.20 12.89
N VAL A 96 -3.06 -2.78 14.08
CA VAL A 96 -2.56 -3.31 15.37
C VAL A 96 -3.02 -4.75 15.59
N ARG A 97 -4.23 -5.10 15.17
CA ARG A 97 -4.72 -6.49 15.20
C ARG A 97 -3.92 -7.40 14.29
N GLN A 98 -3.47 -6.89 13.15
CA GLN A 98 -2.62 -7.62 12.21
C GLN A 98 -1.19 -7.74 12.77
N ASN A 99 -0.61 -6.64 13.25
CA ASN A 99 0.70 -6.60 13.87
C ASN A 99 0.73 -5.54 14.99
N GLY A 100 0.98 -5.98 16.23
CA GLY A 100 1.01 -5.09 17.39
C GLY A 100 2.03 -3.96 17.31
N HIS A 101 3.12 -4.14 16.55
CA HIS A 101 4.12 -3.10 16.30
C HIS A 101 3.60 -1.96 15.41
N ALA A 102 2.49 -2.14 14.69
CA ALA A 102 1.86 -1.08 13.92
C ALA A 102 1.43 0.11 14.81
N LEU A 103 1.27 -0.11 16.12
CA LEU A 103 0.96 0.96 17.06
C LEU A 103 2.04 2.06 17.08
N GLU A 104 3.29 1.72 16.78
CA GLU A 104 4.42 2.68 16.69
C GLU A 104 4.22 3.71 15.55
N HIS A 105 3.39 3.38 14.56
CA HIS A 105 3.06 4.25 13.43
C HIS A 105 1.70 4.94 13.58
N ALA A 106 0.88 4.55 14.56
CA ALA A 106 -0.35 5.26 14.88
C ALA A 106 -0.03 6.61 15.55
N ALA A 107 -0.93 7.59 15.49
CA ALA A 107 -0.68 8.88 16.14
C ALA A 107 -0.53 8.76 17.67
N GLN A 108 0.13 9.76 18.28
CA GLN A 108 0.42 9.84 19.72
C GLN A 108 -0.74 9.50 20.69
N PRO A 109 -2.02 9.83 20.42
CA PRO A 109 -3.11 9.43 21.33
C PRO A 109 -3.25 7.91 21.50
N PHE A 110 -2.72 7.13 20.56
CA PHE A 110 -2.76 5.66 20.55
C PHE A 110 -1.43 5.02 20.96
N GLN A 111 -0.31 5.73 20.80
CA GLN A 111 0.98 5.32 21.35
C GLN A 111 0.95 5.54 22.86
N ARG A 112 0.65 4.49 23.64
CA ARG A 112 0.69 4.61 25.10
C ARG A 112 2.05 5.13 25.54
N ASP A 113 2.03 6.23 26.32
CA ASP A 113 3.19 6.76 27.03
C ASP A 113 3.98 5.61 27.66
N ARG A 114 5.28 5.59 27.32
CA ARG A 114 6.23 4.52 27.64
C ARG A 114 6.54 4.43 29.13
#